data_AF-A0A9P7BA39-F1
#
_entry.id   AF-A0A9P7BA39-F1
#
_cell.length_a   1.000
_cell.length_b   1.000
_cell.length_c   1.000
_cell.angle_alpha   90.00
_cell.angle_beta   90.00
_cell.angle_gamma   90.00
#
_symmetry.space_group_name_H-M   'P 1'
#
loop_
_entity.id
_entity.type
_entity.pdbx_description
1 polymer ?
#
loop_
_entity_poly.entity_id
_entity_poly.type
_entity_poly.pdbx_seq_one_letter_code
_entity_poly.pdbx_strand_id
1 'polypeptide(L)'
;MSLSYIPIPGPISTLFTTFPLKTYPAININDTSLENELSIRTYTFQKKINEKDSINNYSFTLLIKNKPINWHQSQLYICIDPIELFIQLSLCYKNNITLPVKCNSVTNDLNLIDSKMLVVERPNLPSMIINNRMIYKEEILSNLKLRFIGIQLQLANLLDKDLYSLFEGKHTHNIIERAKQTLLQFVNFIESKENQLHYNKLKNHDEKEYLNYLDIKLTSYILTLLKSDKIDSEFKKFIKESCYKLRVIAEITLKRLNPDLQPY
;
A
#
# COMPACT_ATOMS: atom_id res chain seq x y z
N MET A 1 -12.66 -43.43 -27.54
CA MET A 1 -12.68 -44.30 -26.35
C MET A 1 -11.55 -43.85 -25.43
N SER A 2 -11.89 -43.27 -24.29
CA SER A 2 -10.93 -42.79 -23.29
C SER A 2 -10.29 -43.99 -22.58
N LEU A 3 -8.97 -44.08 -22.63
CA LEU A 3 -8.19 -45.02 -21.82
C LEU A 3 -8.50 -44.74 -20.34
N SER A 4 -9.20 -45.69 -19.73
CA SER A 4 -9.56 -45.71 -18.33
C SER A 4 -8.30 -45.71 -17.45
N TYR A 5 -8.28 -44.77 -16.50
CA TYR A 5 -7.31 -44.70 -15.41
C TYR A 5 -7.49 -45.94 -14.52
N ILE A 6 -6.60 -46.92 -14.63
CA ILE A 6 -6.56 -48.07 -13.72
C ILE A 6 -5.83 -47.61 -12.45
N PRO A 7 -6.52 -47.49 -11.30
CA PRO A 7 -5.86 -47.11 -10.05
C PRO A 7 -4.94 -48.26 -9.62
N ILE A 8 -3.63 -48.04 -9.73
CA ILE A 8 -2.63 -49.02 -9.34
C ILE A 8 -2.66 -49.16 -7.80
N PRO A 9 -2.78 -50.38 -7.25
CA PRO A 9 -2.73 -50.62 -5.82
C PRO A 9 -1.44 -50.07 -5.19
N GLY A 10 -1.54 -49.47 -4.01
CA GLY A 10 -0.44 -48.85 -3.28
C GLY A 10 0.88 -49.66 -3.26
N PRO A 11 0.87 -50.98 -3.02
CA PRO A 11 2.09 -51.79 -3.01
C PRO A 11 2.83 -51.79 -4.37
N ILE A 12 2.10 -51.85 -5.48
CA ILE A 12 2.70 -51.82 -6.83
C ILE A 12 3.23 -50.42 -7.14
N SER A 13 2.57 -49.38 -6.63
CA SER A 13 3.07 -48.00 -6.72
C SER A 13 4.42 -47.83 -6.00
N THR A 14 4.66 -48.52 -4.88
CA THR A 14 5.91 -48.36 -4.12
C THR A 14 7.17 -48.81 -4.88
N LEU A 15 7.03 -49.78 -5.79
CA LEU A 15 8.11 -50.25 -6.67
C LEU A 15 8.58 -49.17 -7.66
N PHE A 16 7.70 -48.23 -8.00
CA PHE A 16 7.99 -47.13 -8.90
C PHE A 16 8.39 -45.83 -8.17
N THR A 17 8.08 -45.70 -6.87
CA THR A 17 8.49 -44.53 -6.06
C THR A 17 9.95 -44.60 -5.58
N THR A 18 10.59 -45.76 -5.68
CA THR A 18 12.02 -45.96 -5.34
C THR A 18 12.99 -45.41 -6.39
N PHE A 19 12.51 -44.79 -7.48
CA PHE A 19 13.35 -44.19 -8.50
C PHE A 19 13.34 -42.67 -8.36
N PRO A 20 14.32 -42.13 -7.62
CA PRO A 20 15.66 -41.91 -8.16
C PRO A 20 16.79 -42.60 -7.38
N LEU A 21 17.78 -43.17 -8.08
CA LEU A 21 18.96 -43.84 -7.48
C LEU A 21 19.86 -42.91 -6.66
N LYS A 22 19.88 -41.62 -7.02
CA LYS A 22 20.50 -40.52 -6.26
C LYS A 22 19.69 -39.24 -6.49
N THR A 23 19.31 -38.58 -5.40
CA THR A 23 18.78 -37.21 -5.45
C THR A 23 19.94 -36.25 -5.18
N TYR A 24 20.21 -35.37 -6.14
CA TYR A 24 21.18 -34.30 -5.94
C TYR A 24 20.53 -33.16 -5.13
N PRO A 25 21.32 -32.42 -4.35
CA PRO A 25 20.82 -31.23 -3.66
C PRO A 25 20.36 -30.18 -4.67
N ALA A 26 19.52 -29.24 -4.20
CA ALA A 26 19.09 -28.11 -5.02
C ALA A 26 20.31 -27.36 -5.57
N ILE A 27 20.27 -27.05 -6.87
CA ILE A 27 21.31 -26.25 -7.52
C ILE A 27 21.05 -24.80 -7.15
N ASN A 28 21.97 -24.16 -6.44
CA ASN A 28 21.94 -22.72 -6.21
C ASN A 28 22.34 -22.02 -7.52
N ILE A 29 21.34 -21.62 -8.30
CA ILE A 29 21.53 -20.78 -9.48
C ILE A 29 21.50 -19.33 -8.98
N ASN A 30 22.70 -18.74 -8.85
CA ASN A 30 22.84 -17.31 -8.56
C ASN A 30 22.86 -16.56 -9.90
N ASP A 31 21.69 -16.11 -10.35
CA ASP A 31 21.58 -15.26 -11.54
C ASP A 31 21.75 -13.79 -11.15
N THR A 32 22.99 -13.29 -11.27
CA THR A 32 23.34 -11.90 -10.98
C THR A 32 22.55 -10.91 -11.85
N SER A 33 22.11 -11.31 -13.05
CA SER A 33 21.34 -10.44 -13.94
C SER A 33 19.93 -10.24 -13.40
N LEU A 34 19.30 -11.32 -12.94
CA LEU A 34 17.99 -11.28 -12.30
C LEU A 34 18.03 -10.50 -10.98
N GLU A 35 19.08 -10.69 -10.17
CA GLU A 35 19.26 -9.94 -8.91
C GLU A 35 19.36 -8.44 -9.17
N ASN A 36 20.11 -8.03 -10.20
CA ASN A 36 20.21 -6.63 -10.61
C ASN A 36 18.85 -6.08 -11.06
N GLU A 37 18.10 -6.82 -11.89
CA GLU A 37 16.75 -6.41 -12.32
C GLU A 37 15.79 -6.24 -11.13
N LEU A 38 15.82 -7.19 -10.18
CA LEU A 38 15.00 -7.13 -8.97
C LEU A 38 15.40 -5.95 -8.08
N SER A 39 16.70 -5.68 -7.92
CA SER A 39 17.17 -4.55 -7.11
C SER A 39 16.66 -3.20 -7.64
N ILE A 40 16.59 -3.03 -8.97
CA ILE A 40 16.09 -1.80 -9.60
C ILE A 40 14.60 -1.58 -9.32
N ARG A 41 13.83 -2.66 -9.20
CA ARG A 41 12.38 -2.65 -8.96
C ARG A 41 12.00 -2.69 -7.48
N THR A 42 12.98 -2.86 -6.59
CA THR A 42 12.77 -3.04 -5.16
C THR A 42 12.97 -1.75 -4.38
N TYR A 43 12.04 -1.46 -3.50
CA TYR A 43 12.09 -0.38 -2.52
C TYR A 43 11.95 -0.99 -1.13
N THR A 44 12.76 -0.57 -0.17
CA THR A 44 12.84 -1.20 1.16
C THR A 44 12.21 -0.31 2.21
N PHE A 45 11.31 -0.87 3.02
CA PHE A 45 10.75 -0.16 4.19
C PHE A 45 11.79 -0.10 5.30
N GLN A 46 11.85 1.00 6.06
CA GLN A 46 12.77 1.12 7.18
C GLN A 46 12.01 1.00 8.51
N LYS A 47 12.58 0.30 9.49
CA LYS A 47 12.05 0.29 10.86
C LYS A 47 12.69 1.43 11.65
N LYS A 48 11.90 2.11 12.48
CA LYS A 48 12.47 2.80 13.64
C LYS A 48 12.78 1.74 14.68
N ILE A 49 14.07 1.45 14.89
CA ILE A 49 14.50 0.46 15.86
C ILE A 49 14.21 1.02 17.25
N ASN A 50 13.17 0.49 17.89
CA ASN A 50 13.07 0.54 19.33
C ASN A 50 13.75 -0.74 19.83
N GLU A 51 14.80 -0.62 20.64
CA GLU A 51 15.70 -1.69 21.12
C GLU A 51 15.02 -2.86 21.86
N LYS A 52 13.68 -2.85 22.00
CA LYS A 52 12.90 -3.84 22.76
C LYS A 52 12.02 -4.77 21.92
N ASP A 53 11.90 -4.58 20.61
CA ASP A 53 11.05 -5.41 19.74
C ASP A 53 11.86 -6.41 18.90
N SER A 54 12.46 -7.39 19.56
CA SER A 54 13.40 -8.36 18.97
C SER A 54 12.80 -9.70 18.52
N ILE A 55 11.46 -9.87 18.42
CA ILE A 55 10.90 -11.25 18.31
C ILE A 55 10.03 -11.55 17.09
N ASN A 56 9.50 -10.55 16.36
CA ASN A 56 8.63 -10.85 15.20
C ASN A 56 9.23 -10.37 13.88
N ASN A 57 10.07 -11.24 13.29
CA ASN A 57 10.59 -11.14 11.93
C ASN A 57 9.50 -11.46 10.89
N TYR A 58 8.40 -10.71 10.86
CA TYR A 58 7.44 -10.82 9.76
C TYR A 58 7.92 -9.99 8.58
N SER A 59 8.66 -10.64 7.69
CA SER A 59 8.99 -10.08 6.38
C SER A 59 7.75 -10.12 5.48
N PHE A 60 7.58 -9.07 4.69
CA PHE A 60 6.52 -9.02 3.70
C PHE A 60 7.00 -8.31 2.44
N THR A 61 6.49 -8.74 1.28
CA THR A 61 6.75 -8.06 0.02
C THR A 61 5.44 -7.51 -0.54
N LEU A 62 5.30 -6.19 -0.60
CA LEU A 62 4.17 -5.52 -1.25
C LEU A 62 4.43 -5.42 -2.75
N LEU A 63 3.59 -6.05 -3.56
CA LEU A 63 3.62 -5.99 -5.01
C LEU A 63 2.73 -4.86 -5.50
N ILE A 64 3.29 -3.94 -6.29
CA ILE A 64 2.59 -2.78 -6.85
C ILE A 64 2.72 -2.76 -8.38
N LYS A 65 1.76 -2.12 -9.05
CA LYS A 65 1.69 -2.06 -10.51
C LYS A 65 2.57 -0.95 -11.07
N ASN A 66 2.40 0.26 -10.55
CA ASN A 66 3.02 1.45 -11.11
C ASN A 66 4.33 1.75 -10.39
N LYS A 67 5.29 2.34 -11.11
CA LYS A 67 6.50 2.85 -10.49
C LYS A 67 6.13 3.94 -9.48
N PRO A 68 6.60 3.84 -8.22
CA PRO A 68 6.31 4.85 -7.22
C PRO A 68 7.05 6.15 -7.54
N ILE A 69 6.50 7.28 -7.11
CA ILE A 69 7.11 8.60 -7.26
C ILE A 69 7.87 8.98 -6.01
N ASN A 70 8.93 9.76 -6.19
CA ASN A 70 9.60 10.39 -5.07
C ASN A 70 8.69 11.47 -4.47
N TRP A 71 8.56 11.48 -3.15
CA TRP A 71 7.83 12.52 -2.45
C TRP A 71 8.66 13.80 -2.38
N HIS A 72 8.42 14.70 -3.34
CA HIS A 72 9.10 16.00 -3.46
C HIS A 72 10.64 15.85 -3.43
N GLN A 73 11.32 16.54 -2.50
CA GLN A 73 12.78 16.50 -2.32
C GLN A 73 13.26 15.41 -1.35
N SER A 74 12.35 14.60 -0.79
CA SER A 74 12.75 13.52 0.12
C SER A 74 13.39 12.36 -0.65
N GLN A 75 13.85 11.32 0.05
CA GLN A 75 14.30 10.06 -0.56
C GLN A 75 13.21 8.97 -0.50
N LEU A 76 12.00 9.34 -0.08
CA LEU A 76 10.91 8.43 0.23
C LEU A 76 9.96 8.28 -0.96
N TYR A 77 9.52 7.05 -1.20
CA TYR A 77 8.69 6.70 -2.35
C TYR A 77 7.24 6.44 -1.97
N ILE A 78 6.32 7.02 -2.73
CA ILE A 78 4.86 6.81 -2.56
C ILE A 78 4.24 6.20 -3.83
N CYS A 79 3.23 5.35 -3.64
CA CYS A 79 2.46 4.79 -4.74
C CYS A 79 1.58 5.87 -5.40
N ILE A 80 1.35 5.74 -6.72
CA ILE A 80 0.53 6.67 -7.51
C ILE A 80 -0.95 6.27 -7.49
N ASP A 81 -1.26 4.98 -7.30
CA ASP A 81 -2.63 4.50 -7.21
C ASP A 81 -3.17 4.69 -5.78
N PRO A 82 -4.41 5.20 -5.59
CA PRO A 82 -4.98 5.48 -4.27
C PRO A 82 -5.12 4.22 -3.41
N ILE A 83 -5.40 3.05 -4.00
CA ILE A 83 -5.54 1.79 -3.28
C ILE A 83 -4.18 1.25 -2.89
N GLU A 84 -3.20 1.29 -3.82
CA GLU A 84 -1.81 0.91 -3.52
C GLU A 84 -1.23 1.78 -2.40
N LEU A 85 -1.42 3.10 -2.47
CA LEU A 85 -0.96 4.03 -1.45
C LEU A 85 -1.70 3.82 -0.12
N PHE A 86 -3.00 3.54 -0.15
CA PHE A 86 -3.76 3.22 1.07
C PHE A 86 -3.17 2.00 1.78
N ILE A 87 -2.87 0.93 1.05
CA ILE A 87 -2.26 -0.28 1.60
C ILE A 87 -0.84 0.01 2.10
N GLN A 88 -0.04 0.72 1.31
CA GLN A 88 1.31 1.12 1.69
C GLN A 88 1.32 1.88 3.03
N LEU A 89 0.49 2.92 3.16
CA LEU A 89 0.37 3.71 4.39
C LEU A 89 -0.22 2.90 5.55
N SER A 90 -1.18 2.01 5.28
CA SER A 90 -1.75 1.11 6.28
C SER A 90 -0.72 0.15 6.86
N LEU A 91 0.21 -0.34 6.03
CA LEU A 91 1.34 -1.17 6.48
C LEU A 91 2.33 -0.35 7.30
N CYS A 92 2.62 0.90 6.88
CA CYS A 92 3.44 1.84 7.65
C CYS A 92 2.86 2.08 9.04
N TYR A 93 1.55 2.35 9.10
CA TYR A 93 0.82 2.58 10.34
C TYR A 93 0.81 1.34 11.24
N LYS A 94 0.42 0.16 10.71
CA LYS A 94 0.28 -1.07 11.49
C LYS A 94 1.60 -1.59 12.04
N ASN A 95 2.67 -1.52 11.26
CA ASN A 95 3.96 -2.12 11.60
C ASN A 95 4.96 -1.10 12.18
N ASN A 96 4.55 0.16 12.36
CA ASN A 96 5.44 1.26 12.77
C ASN A 96 6.72 1.39 11.92
N ILE A 97 6.58 1.14 10.62
CA ILE A 97 7.64 1.29 9.62
C ILE A 97 7.47 2.60 8.86
N THR A 98 8.57 3.14 8.34
CA THR A 98 8.55 4.33 7.48
C THR A 98 8.44 3.94 6.02
N LEU A 99 8.08 4.92 5.19
CA LEU A 99 7.96 4.79 3.74
C LEU A 99 9.24 4.23 3.12
N PRO A 100 9.11 3.52 1.99
CA PRO A 100 10.22 2.81 1.42
C PRO A 100 11.19 3.77 0.71
N VAL A 101 12.47 3.43 0.81
CA VAL A 101 13.58 4.10 0.10
C VAL A 101 14.08 3.19 -1.00
N LYS A 102 14.62 3.75 -2.08
CA LYS A 102 15.24 2.94 -3.13
C LYS A 102 16.55 2.34 -2.60
N CYS A 103 16.66 1.02 -2.65
CA CYS A 103 17.86 0.33 -2.21
C CYS A 103 18.98 0.58 -3.22
N ASN A 104 19.97 1.41 -2.86
CA ASN A 104 21.22 1.53 -3.60
C ASN A 104 22.17 0.48 -3.00
N SER A 105 22.66 -0.43 -3.82
CA SER A 105 23.27 -1.72 -3.47
C SER A 105 24.62 -1.67 -2.72
N VAL A 106 24.83 -0.82 -1.72
CA VAL A 106 26.15 -0.69 -1.06
C VAL A 106 26.13 -0.57 0.47
N THR A 107 25.01 -0.30 1.15
CA THR A 107 25.07 -0.18 2.61
C THR A 107 24.72 -1.49 3.31
N ASN A 108 25.76 -2.11 3.91
CA ASN A 108 25.69 -3.16 4.93
C ASN A 108 25.05 -2.64 6.24
N ASP A 109 23.95 -1.91 6.15
CA ASP A 109 23.27 -1.37 7.32
C ASP A 109 22.37 -2.47 7.89
N LEU A 110 22.80 -2.96 9.05
CA LEU A 110 22.21 -4.02 9.88
C LEU A 110 20.76 -3.75 10.37
N ASN A 111 20.06 -2.79 9.75
CA ASN A 111 18.77 -2.25 10.18
C ASN A 111 17.65 -2.42 9.13
N LEU A 112 17.93 -3.07 7.99
CA LEU A 112 16.93 -3.37 6.97
C LEU A 112 16.03 -4.52 7.42
N ILE A 113 14.75 -4.23 7.64
CA ILE A 113 13.74 -5.29 7.64
C ILE A 113 13.69 -5.87 6.22
N ASP A 114 13.47 -7.17 6.10
CA ASP A 114 13.12 -7.84 4.84
C ASP A 114 11.79 -7.34 4.21
N SER A 115 11.14 -6.34 4.81
CA SER A 115 9.94 -5.70 4.28
C SER A 115 10.26 -4.88 3.04
N LYS A 116 9.74 -5.31 1.90
CA LYS A 116 10.07 -4.74 0.58
C LYS A 116 8.80 -4.38 -0.17
N MET A 117 8.92 -3.46 -1.11
CA MET A 117 7.93 -3.09 -2.10
C MET A 117 8.52 -3.32 -3.48
N LEU A 118 7.85 -4.11 -4.31
CA LEU A 118 8.34 -4.54 -5.60
C LEU A 118 7.36 -4.13 -6.70
N VAL A 119 7.89 -3.48 -7.74
CA VAL A 119 7.11 -3.16 -8.95
C VAL A 119 7.04 -4.40 -9.84
N VAL A 120 5.83 -4.84 -10.16
CA VAL A 120 5.59 -6.05 -10.96
C VAL A 120 4.48 -5.81 -11.98
N GLU A 121 4.64 -6.33 -13.18
CA GLU A 121 3.61 -6.33 -14.23
C GLU A 121 2.75 -7.58 -14.12
N ARG A 122 1.70 -7.54 -13.27
CA ARG A 122 0.75 -8.65 -13.10
C ARG A 122 -0.70 -8.15 -13.01
N PRO A 123 -1.68 -8.99 -13.38
CA PRO A 123 -3.08 -8.72 -13.08
C PRO A 123 -3.31 -8.76 -11.56
N ASN A 124 -4.39 -8.11 -11.10
CA ASN A 124 -4.87 -8.15 -9.70
C ASN A 124 -3.90 -7.57 -8.65
N LEU A 125 -3.21 -6.48 -8.98
CA LEU A 125 -2.41 -5.69 -8.04
C LEU A 125 -3.26 -4.60 -7.36
N PRO A 126 -2.89 -4.16 -6.14
CA PRO A 126 -1.76 -4.61 -5.32
C PRO A 126 -1.95 -6.01 -4.71
N SER A 127 -0.84 -6.72 -4.45
CA SER A 127 -0.83 -8.02 -3.76
C SER A 127 0.31 -8.04 -2.74
N MET A 128 0.30 -8.97 -1.79
CA MET A 128 1.32 -9.06 -0.74
C MET A 128 1.83 -10.49 -0.62
N ILE A 129 3.13 -10.66 -0.40
CA ILE A 129 3.74 -11.95 -0.11
C ILE A 129 4.15 -11.97 1.35
N ILE A 130 3.67 -12.95 2.12
CA ILE A 130 4.08 -13.20 3.52
C ILE A 130 4.39 -14.68 3.65
N ASN A 131 5.57 -15.04 4.17
CA ASN A 131 5.97 -16.45 4.37
C ASN A 131 5.78 -17.32 3.12
N ASN A 132 6.20 -16.82 1.96
CA ASN A 132 6.03 -17.44 0.64
C ASN A 132 4.57 -17.71 0.21
N ARG A 133 3.59 -17.11 0.89
CA ARG A 133 2.17 -17.13 0.49
C ARG A 133 1.77 -15.81 -0.11
N MET A 134 1.10 -15.86 -1.26
CA MET A 134 0.55 -14.70 -1.93
C MET A 134 -0.85 -14.40 -1.39
N ILE A 135 -1.06 -13.14 -1.00
CA ILE A 135 -2.32 -12.58 -0.52
C ILE A 135 -2.77 -11.54 -1.55
N TYR A 136 -3.97 -11.72 -2.09
CA TYR A 136 -4.47 -10.90 -3.19
C TYR A 136 -5.15 -9.61 -2.71
N LYS A 137 -5.37 -8.69 -3.65
CA LYS A 137 -6.00 -7.39 -3.41
C LYS A 137 -7.29 -7.48 -2.60
N GLU A 138 -8.22 -8.36 -2.97
CA GLU A 138 -9.52 -8.44 -2.29
C GLU A 138 -9.38 -8.87 -0.84
N GLU A 139 -8.45 -9.80 -0.55
CA GLU A 139 -8.19 -10.29 0.80
C GLU A 139 -7.51 -9.24 1.67
N ILE A 140 -6.58 -8.46 1.11
CA ILE A 140 -5.97 -7.34 1.83
C ILE A 140 -7.04 -6.30 2.16
N LEU A 141 -7.88 -5.95 1.18
CA LEU A 141 -8.93 -4.95 1.35
C LEU A 141 -10.04 -5.43 2.30
N SER A 142 -10.41 -6.70 2.29
CA SER A 142 -11.40 -7.24 3.23
C SER A 142 -10.88 -7.15 4.66
N ASN A 143 -9.62 -7.49 4.89
CA ASN A 143 -8.97 -7.36 6.20
C ASN A 143 -8.87 -5.90 6.67
N LEU A 144 -8.58 -4.96 5.77
CA LEU A 144 -8.57 -3.53 6.10
C LEU A 144 -9.98 -2.98 6.32
N LYS A 145 -11.00 -3.49 5.62
CA LYS A 145 -12.41 -3.11 5.81
C LYS A 145 -12.90 -3.37 7.23
N LEU A 146 -12.41 -4.43 7.89
CA LEU A 146 -12.72 -4.74 9.29
C LEU A 146 -12.19 -3.69 10.29
N ARG A 147 -11.31 -2.77 9.85
CA ARG A 147 -10.74 -1.72 10.69
C ARG A 147 -11.56 -0.43 10.73
N PHE A 148 -12.56 -0.29 9.85
CA PHE A 148 -13.48 0.84 9.88
C PHE A 148 -14.65 0.54 10.81
N ILE A 149 -14.98 1.48 11.70
CA ILE A 149 -16.04 1.32 12.69
C ILE A 149 -17.18 2.29 12.38
N GLY A 150 -18.43 1.78 12.40
CA GLY A 150 -19.63 2.60 12.22
C GLY A 150 -19.69 3.36 10.89
N ILE A 151 -19.91 4.67 10.96
CA ILE A 151 -20.06 5.54 9.77
C ILE A 151 -18.80 5.62 8.91
N GLN A 152 -17.63 5.31 9.46
CA GLN A 152 -16.37 5.34 8.73
C GLN A 152 -16.37 4.34 7.56
N LEU A 153 -17.03 3.19 7.70
CA LEU A 153 -17.11 2.21 6.63
C LEU A 153 -17.92 2.74 5.44
N GLN A 154 -19.02 3.44 5.72
CA GLN A 154 -19.87 4.05 4.69
C GLN A 154 -19.09 5.15 3.93
N LEU A 155 -18.38 6.01 4.67
CA LEU A 155 -17.51 7.03 4.10
C LEU A 155 -16.36 6.42 3.28
N ALA A 156 -15.73 5.36 3.78
CA ALA A 156 -14.66 4.66 3.07
C ALA A 156 -15.16 4.01 1.76
N ASN A 157 -16.39 3.50 1.74
CA ASN A 157 -17.02 2.97 0.52
C ASN A 157 -17.41 4.08 -0.46
N LEU A 158 -17.80 5.26 0.05
CA LEU A 158 -18.09 6.43 -0.78
C LEU A 158 -16.84 6.91 -1.53
N LEU A 159 -15.68 6.95 -0.86
CA LEU A 159 -14.39 7.22 -1.49
C LEU A 159 -14.08 6.22 -2.62
N ASP A 160 -14.22 4.93 -2.34
CA ASP A 160 -13.96 3.88 -3.35
C ASP A 160 -14.89 4.00 -4.56
N LYS A 161 -16.17 4.31 -4.33
CA LYS A 161 -17.18 4.37 -5.39
C LYS A 161 -17.01 5.61 -6.27
N ASP A 162 -16.89 6.78 -5.65
CA ASP A 162 -16.97 8.04 -6.38
C ASP A 162 -15.60 8.52 -6.87
N LEU A 163 -14.56 8.42 -6.03
CA LEU A 163 -13.23 8.94 -6.39
C LEU A 163 -12.40 7.96 -7.21
N TYR A 164 -12.48 6.66 -6.94
CA TYR A 164 -11.65 5.68 -7.67
C TYR A 164 -11.98 5.65 -9.16
N SER A 165 -13.24 5.93 -9.53
CA SER A 165 -13.69 5.99 -10.91
C SER A 165 -12.92 7.00 -11.77
N LEU A 166 -12.36 8.06 -11.16
CA LEU A 166 -11.48 9.04 -11.83
C LEU A 166 -10.15 8.42 -12.27
N PHE A 167 -9.67 7.37 -11.60
CA PHE A 167 -8.40 6.71 -11.92
C PHE A 167 -8.55 5.61 -12.99
N GLU A 168 -9.79 5.14 -13.20
CA GLU A 168 -10.14 4.20 -14.29
C GLU A 168 -10.18 4.87 -15.67
N GLY A 169 -9.94 6.19 -15.76
CA GLY A 169 -9.98 6.94 -17.02
C GLY A 169 -11.39 7.35 -17.47
N LYS A 170 -12.41 7.17 -16.62
CA LYS A 170 -13.79 7.57 -16.89
C LYS A 170 -14.02 9.03 -16.49
N HIS A 171 -13.52 9.97 -17.28
CA HIS A 171 -13.68 11.41 -17.03
C HIS A 171 -14.97 11.98 -17.63
N THR A 172 -16.13 11.43 -17.23
CA THR A 172 -17.41 12.04 -17.59
C THR A 172 -17.74 13.19 -16.65
N HIS A 173 -18.45 14.21 -17.14
CA HIS A 173 -18.87 15.36 -16.32
C HIS A 173 -19.61 14.91 -15.05
N ASN A 174 -20.49 13.91 -15.17
CA ASN A 174 -21.24 13.35 -14.03
C ASN A 174 -20.33 12.72 -12.96
N ILE A 175 -19.25 12.05 -13.36
CA ILE A 175 -18.30 11.43 -12.43
C ILE A 175 -17.51 12.52 -11.69
N ILE A 176 -17.07 13.54 -12.42
CA ILE A 176 -16.34 14.67 -11.85
C ILE A 176 -17.20 15.41 -10.82
N GLU A 177 -18.46 15.72 -11.15
CA GLU A 177 -19.36 16.42 -10.24
C GLU A 177 -19.69 15.59 -8.99
N ARG A 178 -19.91 14.27 -9.13
CA ARG A 178 -20.06 13.38 -7.97
C ARG A 178 -18.81 13.38 -7.09
N ALA A 179 -17.63 13.28 -7.69
CA ALA A 179 -16.37 13.33 -6.97
C ALA A 179 -16.18 14.66 -6.21
N LYS A 180 -16.51 15.80 -6.84
CA LYS A 180 -16.49 17.12 -6.18
C LYS A 180 -17.45 17.17 -4.99
N GLN A 181 -18.70 16.70 -5.18
CA GLN A 181 -19.70 16.64 -4.13
C GLN A 181 -19.23 15.79 -2.95
N THR A 182 -18.68 14.61 -3.22
CA THR A 182 -18.13 13.72 -2.19
C THR A 182 -17.00 14.41 -1.42
N LEU A 183 -16.07 15.09 -2.10
CA LEU A 183 -15.02 15.85 -1.42
C LEU A 183 -15.58 16.98 -0.54
N LEU A 184 -16.60 17.72 -1.00
CA LEU A 184 -17.26 18.75 -0.19
C LEU A 184 -17.98 18.15 1.03
N GLN A 185 -18.60 16.98 0.89
CA GLN A 185 -19.17 16.25 2.02
C GLN A 185 -18.10 15.89 3.06
N PHE A 186 -16.91 15.47 2.62
CA PHE A 186 -15.78 15.23 3.53
C PHE A 186 -15.27 16.52 4.20
N VAL A 187 -15.23 17.64 3.48
CA VAL A 187 -14.91 18.95 4.08
C VAL A 187 -15.90 19.28 5.18
N ASN A 188 -17.20 19.20 4.90
CA ASN A 188 -18.26 19.45 5.88
C ASN A 188 -18.20 18.48 7.06
N PHE A 189 -17.89 17.20 6.80
CA PHE A 189 -17.71 16.19 7.83
C PHE A 189 -16.55 16.53 8.77
N ILE A 190 -15.41 16.97 8.24
CA ILE A 190 -14.26 17.42 9.04
C ILE A 190 -14.58 18.68 9.83
N GLU A 191 -15.40 19.57 9.28
CA GLU A 191 -15.81 20.83 9.91
C GLU A 191 -16.90 20.66 10.97
N SER A 192 -17.53 19.49 11.08
CA SER A 192 -18.55 19.24 12.10
C SER A 192 -17.94 19.38 13.50
N LYS A 193 -18.70 19.95 14.45
CA LYS A 193 -18.23 20.21 15.82
C LYS A 193 -17.67 18.95 16.51
N GLU A 194 -18.26 17.81 16.25
CA GLU A 194 -17.84 16.50 16.79
C GLU A 194 -16.45 16.10 16.29
N ASN A 195 -16.17 16.34 15.00
CA ASN A 195 -14.91 15.95 14.37
C ASN A 195 -13.82 17.02 14.49
N GLN A 196 -14.17 18.28 14.72
CA GLN A 196 -13.21 19.35 14.94
C GLN A 196 -12.25 19.02 16.10
N LEU A 197 -12.74 18.39 17.17
CA LEU A 197 -11.89 17.96 18.28
C LEU A 197 -10.85 16.92 17.82
N HIS A 198 -11.27 15.92 17.02
CA HIS A 198 -10.38 14.90 16.45
C HIS A 198 -9.29 15.54 15.59
N TYR A 199 -9.66 16.39 14.64
CA TYR A 199 -8.70 17.01 13.71
C TYR A 199 -7.83 18.10 14.35
N ASN A 200 -8.30 18.73 15.43
CA ASN A 200 -7.47 19.63 16.24
C ASN A 200 -6.43 18.84 17.05
N LYS A 201 -6.81 17.70 17.63
CA LYS A 201 -5.85 16.77 18.26
C LYS A 201 -4.86 16.21 17.23
N LEU A 202 -5.34 15.91 16.02
CA LEU A 202 -4.51 15.53 14.87
C LEU A 202 -3.59 16.67 14.38
N LYS A 203 -3.76 17.91 14.83
CA LYS A 203 -2.78 18.98 14.58
C LYS A 203 -1.77 19.13 15.71
N ASN A 204 -2.21 18.94 16.96
CA ASN A 204 -1.48 19.43 18.13
C ASN A 204 -0.70 18.36 18.92
N HIS A 205 -0.99 17.05 18.76
CA HIS A 205 -0.35 16.00 19.55
C HIS A 205 0.55 15.07 18.73
N ASP A 206 1.76 14.78 19.23
CA ASP A 206 2.74 13.87 18.59
C ASP A 206 2.40 12.38 18.67
N GLU A 207 1.30 12.01 19.34
CA GLU A 207 0.90 10.61 19.52
C GLU A 207 0.16 10.05 18.29
N LYS A 208 0.64 8.90 17.78
CA LYS A 208 0.03 8.13 16.68
C LYS A 208 -1.38 7.60 17.00
N GLU A 209 -1.79 7.61 18.27
CA GLU A 209 -3.08 7.06 18.75
C GLU A 209 -4.31 7.73 18.12
N TYR A 210 -4.18 8.96 17.62
CA TYR A 210 -5.30 9.71 17.04
C TYR A 210 -5.48 9.51 15.54
N LEU A 211 -4.66 8.69 14.88
CA LEU A 211 -4.85 8.42 13.45
C LEU A 211 -5.78 7.22 13.25
N ASN A 212 -6.82 7.37 12.40
CA ASN A 212 -7.69 6.26 12.04
C ASN A 212 -7.49 5.81 10.58
N TYR A 213 -8.04 4.66 10.20
CA TYR A 213 -7.92 4.13 8.83
C TYR A 213 -8.68 4.97 7.78
N LEU A 214 -9.70 5.73 8.17
CA LEU A 214 -10.38 6.67 7.29
C LEU A 214 -9.48 7.86 6.92
N ASP A 215 -8.72 8.39 7.89
CA ASP A 215 -7.75 9.45 7.68
C ASP A 215 -6.66 8.99 6.70
N ILE A 216 -6.15 7.76 6.87
CA ILE A 216 -5.16 7.14 5.98
C ILE A 216 -5.73 6.97 4.57
N LYS A 217 -6.98 6.51 4.45
CA LYS A 217 -7.64 6.31 3.15
C LYS A 217 -7.92 7.64 2.46
N LEU A 218 -8.47 8.61 3.17
CA LEU A 218 -8.69 9.96 2.63
C LEU A 218 -7.37 10.58 2.16
N THR A 219 -6.31 10.43 2.96
CA THR A 219 -4.96 10.87 2.60
C THR A 219 -4.49 10.23 1.30
N SER A 220 -4.66 8.92 1.14
CA SER A 220 -4.22 8.24 -0.08
C SER A 220 -4.94 8.75 -1.33
N TYR A 221 -6.25 9.04 -1.24
CA TYR A 221 -7.00 9.63 -2.35
C TYR A 221 -6.58 11.06 -2.66
N ILE A 222 -6.50 11.93 -1.66
CA ILE A 222 -6.16 13.35 -1.88
C ILE A 222 -4.76 13.50 -2.47
N LEU A 223 -3.77 12.77 -1.94
CA LEU A 223 -2.39 12.86 -2.43
C LEU A 223 -2.26 12.34 -3.86
N THR A 224 -2.90 11.21 -4.18
CA THR A 224 -2.85 10.65 -5.53
C THR A 224 -3.63 11.49 -6.53
N LEU A 225 -4.77 12.08 -6.15
CA LEU A 225 -5.50 13.02 -7.02
C LEU A 225 -4.66 14.25 -7.37
N LEU A 226 -3.93 14.80 -6.40
CA LEU A 226 -3.07 15.96 -6.62
C LEU A 226 -1.83 15.64 -7.47
N LYS A 227 -1.30 14.42 -7.37
CA LYS A 227 -0.07 13.99 -8.04
C LYS A 227 -0.28 13.25 -9.37
N SER A 228 -1.45 12.68 -9.61
CA SER A 228 -1.74 11.88 -10.82
C SER A 228 -1.84 12.75 -12.06
N ASP A 229 -1.10 12.40 -13.11
CA ASP A 229 -1.16 13.08 -14.42
C ASP A 229 -2.49 12.86 -15.16
N LYS A 230 -3.24 11.83 -14.77
CA LYS A 230 -4.55 11.52 -15.37
C LYS A 230 -5.66 12.48 -14.93
N ILE A 231 -5.44 13.20 -13.82
CA ILE A 231 -6.45 14.09 -13.25
C ILE A 231 -6.28 15.49 -13.82
N ASP A 232 -7.38 16.03 -14.34
CA ASP A 232 -7.42 17.35 -14.93
C ASP A 232 -6.99 18.46 -13.95
N SER A 233 -6.33 19.46 -14.52
CA SER A 233 -5.82 20.64 -13.83
C SER A 233 -6.92 21.43 -13.10
N GLU A 234 -8.14 21.51 -13.66
CA GLU A 234 -9.26 22.20 -13.03
C GLU A 234 -9.72 21.46 -11.76
N PHE A 235 -9.77 20.12 -11.81
CA PHE A 235 -10.10 19.32 -10.63
C PHE A 235 -9.02 19.43 -9.55
N LYS A 236 -7.74 19.44 -9.93
CA LYS A 236 -6.64 19.70 -8.98
C LYS A 236 -6.74 21.09 -8.36
N LYS A 237 -7.13 22.11 -9.14
CA LYS A 237 -7.36 23.47 -8.65
C LYS A 237 -8.51 23.51 -7.65
N PHE A 238 -9.62 22.84 -7.96
CA PHE A 238 -10.75 22.68 -7.03
C PHE A 238 -10.33 22.06 -5.69
N ILE A 239 -9.50 21.01 -5.70
CA ILE A 239 -8.99 20.42 -4.44
C ILE A 239 -8.15 21.44 -3.66
N LYS A 240 -7.28 22.19 -4.35
CA LYS A 240 -6.38 23.17 -3.71
C LYS A 240 -7.14 24.35 -3.11
N GLU A 241 -8.20 24.81 -3.77
CA GLU A 241 -8.95 26.01 -3.39
C GLU A 241 -10.15 25.66 -2.49
N SER A 242 -11.08 24.83 -2.96
CA SER A 242 -12.32 24.52 -2.26
C SER A 242 -12.16 23.44 -1.20
N CYS A 243 -11.20 22.53 -1.35
CA CYS A 243 -10.96 21.43 -0.42
C CYS A 243 -9.62 21.55 0.33
N TYR A 244 -9.12 22.78 0.53
CA TYR A 244 -7.79 23.02 1.11
C TYR A 244 -7.58 22.32 2.45
N LYS A 245 -8.63 22.20 3.28
CA LYS A 245 -8.57 21.50 4.57
C LYS A 245 -8.25 20.02 4.42
N LEU A 246 -8.80 19.35 3.40
CA LEU A 246 -8.50 17.94 3.11
C LEU A 246 -7.03 17.76 2.75
N ARG A 247 -6.49 18.68 1.92
CA ARG A 247 -5.08 18.69 1.56
C ARG A 247 -4.18 18.83 2.79
N VAL A 248 -4.48 19.78 3.67
CA VAL A 248 -3.72 20.00 4.92
C VAL A 248 -3.76 18.76 5.81
N ILE A 249 -4.93 18.13 5.97
CA ILE A 249 -5.07 16.89 6.76
C ILE A 249 -4.27 15.74 6.13
N ALA A 250 -4.29 15.61 4.81
CA ALA A 250 -3.54 14.58 4.10
C ALA A 250 -2.01 14.75 4.31
N GLU A 251 -1.51 15.98 4.22
CA GLU A 251 -0.10 16.29 4.47
C GLU A 251 0.31 16.03 5.93
N ILE A 252 -0.53 16.44 6.89
CA ILE A 252 -0.31 16.17 8.32
C ILE A 252 -0.28 14.66 8.58
N THR A 253 -1.24 13.92 8.03
CA THR A 253 -1.34 12.47 8.19
C THR A 253 -0.10 11.78 7.63
N LEU A 254 0.35 12.19 6.44
CA LEU A 254 1.56 11.65 5.84
C LEU A 254 2.81 11.93 6.68
N LYS A 255 2.96 13.17 7.17
CA LYS A 255 4.07 13.58 8.04
C LYS A 255 4.06 12.82 9.37
N ARG A 256 2.89 12.52 9.94
CA ARG A 256 2.77 11.73 11.17
C ARG A 256 3.21 10.28 10.98
N LEU A 257 2.83 9.68 9.86
CA LEU A 257 3.28 8.34 9.51
C LEU A 257 4.79 8.31 9.24
N ASN A 258 5.34 9.41 8.74
CA ASN A 258 6.74 9.53 8.31
C ASN A 258 7.32 10.87 8.75
N PRO A 259 7.73 11.00 10.03
CA PRO A 259 8.21 12.27 10.57
C PRO A 259 9.51 12.75 9.93
N ASP A 260 10.24 11.83 9.27
CA ASP A 260 11.49 12.11 8.56
C ASP A 260 11.24 12.77 7.19
N LEU A 261 9.97 12.97 6.80
CA LEU A 261 9.61 13.82 5.67
C LEU A 261 9.94 15.27 6.02
N GLN A 262 10.90 15.84 5.29
CA GLN A 262 11.23 17.26 5.41
C GLN A 262 9.95 18.10 5.21
N PRO A 263 9.76 19.15 6.03
CA PRO A 263 8.70 20.11 5.77
C PRO A 263 8.94 20.78 4.41
N TYR A 264 7.84 21.07 3.74
CA TYR A 264 7.78 21.99 2.61
C TYR A 264 8.57 23.28 2.84
#